data_AF-A0A7G9NZM5-F1
#
_entry.id   AF-A0A7G9NZM5-F1
#
_cell.length_a   1.000
_cell.length_b   1.000
_cell.length_c   1.000
_cell.angle_alpha   90.00
_cell.angle_beta   90.00
_cell.angle_gamma   90.00
#
_symmetry.space_group_name_H-M   'P 1'
#
loop_
_entity.id
_entity.type
_entity.pdbx_description
1 polymer ?
#
loop_
_entity_poly.entity_id
_entity_poly.type
_entity_poly.pdbx_seq_one_letter_code
_entity_poly.pdbx_strand_id
1 'polypeptide(L)'
;MTMKMTHALMLMLAIGAVGLTGCQRTIVEDELAVNYAADDVDAELNFWHGLADKPITSNDEALHGLILLAEGKDAAQSYDQRIQWLKQRNWIEGSFDRPADEAVTRGTVARVMCHILGIDGGLTMRVLGAHPRYATRELVYLNILPPSSEQQGMSGIQFMGMVSRAEAYKEGEL
;
A
#
# COMPACT_ATOMS: atom_id res chain seq x y z
N MET A 1 54.79 -6.60 -19.22
CA MET A 1 53.47 -6.44 -19.87
C MET A 1 52.35 -6.97 -18.98
N THR A 2 52.34 -6.60 -17.69
CA THR A 2 51.46 -7.18 -16.64
C THR A 2 50.67 -6.13 -15.86
N MET A 3 51.02 -4.85 -15.99
CA MET A 3 50.44 -3.74 -15.21
C MET A 3 49.12 -3.19 -15.79
N LYS A 4 48.81 -3.46 -17.07
CA LYS A 4 47.55 -3.03 -17.71
C LYS A 4 46.36 -3.97 -17.40
N MET A 5 46.62 -5.25 -17.13
CA MET A 5 45.57 -6.24 -16.80
C MET A 5 45.00 -6.04 -15.40
N THR A 6 45.81 -5.61 -14.43
CA THR A 6 45.37 -5.40 -13.04
C THR A 6 44.43 -4.19 -12.88
N HIS A 7 44.65 -3.13 -13.66
CA HIS A 7 43.78 -1.95 -13.65
C HIS A 7 42.42 -2.22 -14.31
N ALA A 8 42.38 -3.00 -15.40
CA ALA A 8 41.14 -3.38 -16.06
C ALA A 8 40.26 -4.30 -15.18
N LEU A 9 40.89 -5.19 -14.40
CA LEU A 9 40.19 -6.09 -13.49
C LEU A 9 39.63 -5.36 -12.25
N MET A 10 40.34 -4.35 -11.73
CA MET A 10 39.85 -3.51 -10.63
C MET A 10 38.67 -2.61 -11.05
N LEU A 11 38.69 -2.10 -12.29
CA LEU A 11 37.62 -1.24 -12.80
C LEU A 11 36.30 -2.01 -13.03
N MET A 12 36.36 -3.27 -13.46
CA MET A 12 35.17 -4.14 -13.61
C MET A 12 34.56 -4.55 -12.26
N LEU A 13 35.38 -4.75 -11.23
CA LEU A 13 34.88 -5.04 -9.87
C LEU A 13 34.20 -3.82 -9.23
N ALA A 14 34.67 -2.61 -9.53
CA ALA A 14 34.04 -1.37 -9.05
C ALA A 14 32.69 -1.08 -9.73
N ILE A 15 32.51 -1.42 -11.01
CA ILE A 15 31.24 -1.25 -11.73
C ILE A 15 30.20 -2.30 -11.31
N GLY A 16 30.64 -3.52 -10.96
CA GLY A 16 29.75 -4.57 -10.44
C GLY A 16 29.15 -4.27 -9.06
N ALA A 17 29.83 -3.49 -8.22
CA ALA A 17 29.39 -3.18 -6.87
C ALA A 17 28.29 -2.09 -6.80
N VAL A 18 28.18 -1.23 -7.81
CA VAL A 18 27.18 -0.13 -7.83
C VAL A 18 25.79 -0.62 -8.27
N GLY A 19 25.68 -1.84 -8.84
CA GLY A 19 24.39 -2.42 -9.24
C GLY A 19 23.57 -3.05 -8.11
N LEU A 20 24.10 -3.10 -6.88
CA LEU A 20 23.46 -3.77 -5.73
C LEU A 20 22.93 -2.81 -4.67
N THR A 21 22.99 -1.50 -4.88
CA THR A 21 22.24 -0.54 -4.06
C THR A 21 20.77 -0.61 -4.49
N GLY A 22 20.09 -1.67 -4.05
CA GLY A 22 18.67 -1.87 -4.27
C GLY A 22 17.85 -0.72 -3.69
N CYS A 23 16.65 -0.51 -4.25
CA CYS A 23 15.68 0.46 -3.75
C CYS A 23 15.53 0.32 -2.23
N GLN A 24 16.01 1.32 -1.49
CA GLN A 24 15.91 1.35 -0.04
C GLN A 24 14.43 1.40 0.34
N ARG A 25 14.01 0.48 1.22
CA ARG A 25 12.64 0.49 1.77
C ARG A 25 12.49 1.68 2.69
N THR A 26 11.40 2.42 2.56
CA THR A 26 11.06 3.50 3.49
C THR A 26 10.37 2.89 4.71
N ILE A 27 10.99 3.03 5.88
CA ILE A 27 10.44 2.56 7.15
C ILE A 27 9.76 3.73 7.88
N VAL A 28 8.66 3.45 8.55
CA VAL A 28 7.86 4.39 9.34
C VAL A 28 8.19 4.17 10.82
N GLU A 29 8.91 5.13 11.43
CA GLU A 29 9.45 4.96 12.80
C GLU A 29 8.40 5.19 13.91
N ASP A 30 7.40 6.03 13.66
CA ASP A 30 6.40 6.46 14.65
C ASP A 30 5.01 5.98 14.24
N GLU A 31 4.75 4.68 14.34
CA GLU A 31 3.47 4.06 13.94
C GLU A 31 2.31 4.43 14.87
N LEU A 32 1.13 4.62 14.29
CA LEU A 32 -0.10 4.84 15.04
C LEU A 32 -0.56 3.54 15.71
N ALA A 33 -1.25 3.68 16.84
CA ALA A 33 -1.92 2.55 17.47
C ALA A 33 -3.09 2.06 16.60
N VAL A 34 -2.97 0.83 16.07
CA VAL A 34 -4.00 0.18 15.25
C VAL A 34 -4.54 -1.13 15.84
N ASN A 35 -3.96 -1.59 16.95
CA ASN A 35 -4.35 -2.84 17.62
C ASN A 35 -5.17 -2.56 18.88
N TYR A 36 -6.25 -1.79 18.72
CA TYR A 36 -7.24 -1.52 19.77
C TYR A 36 -8.47 -2.44 19.60
N ALA A 37 -9.40 -2.41 20.56
CA ALA A 37 -10.60 -3.22 20.49
C ALA A 37 -11.52 -2.72 19.36
N ALA A 38 -12.13 -3.62 18.59
CA ALA A 38 -12.91 -3.27 17.39
C ALA A 38 -14.17 -2.41 17.66
N ASP A 39 -14.59 -2.29 18.93
CA ASP A 39 -15.70 -1.46 19.39
C ASP A 39 -15.24 -0.19 20.14
N ASP A 40 -13.94 0.08 20.17
CA ASP A 40 -13.35 1.29 20.75
C ASP A 40 -13.40 2.45 19.74
N VAL A 41 -14.55 3.12 19.72
CA VAL A 41 -14.81 4.28 18.84
C VAL A 41 -13.83 5.43 19.10
N ASP A 42 -13.40 5.64 20.34
CA ASP A 42 -12.47 6.72 20.68
C ASP A 42 -11.08 6.43 20.10
N ALA A 43 -10.61 5.18 20.20
CA ALA A 43 -9.36 4.76 19.57
C ALA A 43 -9.41 4.87 18.04
N GLU A 44 -10.54 4.53 17.42
CA GLU A 44 -10.74 4.67 15.97
C GLU A 44 -10.71 6.14 15.52
N LEU A 45 -11.41 7.02 16.23
CA LEU A 45 -11.35 8.46 15.95
C LEU A 45 -9.93 9.01 16.13
N ASN A 46 -9.21 8.57 17.16
CA ASN A 46 -7.82 8.96 17.38
C ASN A 46 -6.90 8.44 16.27
N PHE A 47 -7.13 7.25 15.73
CA PHE A 47 -6.40 6.74 14.57
C PHE A 47 -6.57 7.65 13.36
N TRP A 48 -7.81 8.02 12.98
CA TRP A 48 -8.05 8.90 11.84
C TRP A 48 -7.46 10.30 12.03
N HIS A 49 -7.59 10.87 13.23
CA HIS A 49 -6.96 12.15 13.56
C HIS A 49 -5.43 12.07 13.47
N GLY A 50 -4.81 11.05 14.07
CA GLY A 50 -3.36 10.85 14.02
C GLY A 50 -2.86 10.64 12.60
N LEU A 51 -3.63 9.93 11.76
CA LEU A 51 -3.27 9.66 10.38
C LEU A 51 -3.20 10.96 9.56
N ALA A 52 -4.00 11.97 9.87
CA ALA A 52 -3.95 13.27 9.19
C ALA A 52 -2.56 13.92 9.25
N ASP A 53 -1.85 13.78 10.36
CA ASP A 53 -0.56 14.44 10.56
C ASP A 53 0.63 13.62 10.06
N LYS A 54 0.39 12.40 9.56
CA LYS A 54 1.45 11.47 9.17
C LYS A 54 2.08 11.84 7.82
N PRO A 55 3.40 12.09 7.78
CA PRO A 55 4.09 12.39 6.52
C PRO A 55 4.16 11.18 5.58
N ILE A 56 4.11 9.97 6.15
CA ILE A 56 4.11 8.70 5.42
C ILE A 56 3.24 7.69 6.19
N THR A 57 2.47 6.89 5.45
CA THR A 57 1.60 5.83 6.01
C THR A 57 2.26 4.46 5.89
N SER A 58 2.24 3.67 6.96
CA SER A 58 2.77 2.30 6.97
C SER A 58 1.78 1.29 6.36
N ASN A 59 2.24 0.06 6.11
CA ASN A 59 1.34 -1.00 5.65
C ASN A 59 0.28 -1.32 6.71
N ASP A 60 0.64 -1.39 8.00
CA ASP A 60 -0.34 -1.73 9.04
C ASP A 60 -1.45 -0.68 9.14
N GLU A 61 -1.07 0.60 9.15
CA GLU A 61 -2.00 1.74 9.15
C GLU A 61 -2.95 1.74 7.94
N ALA A 62 -2.41 1.54 6.73
CA ALA A 62 -3.22 1.56 5.52
C ALA A 62 -4.16 0.35 5.43
N LEU A 63 -3.68 -0.84 5.79
CA LEU A 63 -4.51 -2.04 5.76
C LEU A 63 -5.60 -1.98 6.83
N HIS A 64 -5.32 -1.37 7.99
CA HIS A 64 -6.33 -1.05 8.98
C HIS A 64 -7.42 -0.12 8.44
N GLY A 65 -7.06 1.04 7.90
CA GLY A 65 -8.03 1.96 7.33
C GLY A 65 -8.85 1.36 6.17
N LEU A 66 -8.25 0.46 5.37
CA LEU A 66 -8.97 -0.24 4.30
C LEU A 66 -9.95 -1.29 4.83
N ILE A 67 -9.64 -1.99 5.92
CA ILE A 67 -10.58 -2.92 6.56
C ILE A 67 -11.74 -2.13 7.19
N LEU A 68 -11.48 -0.98 7.82
CA LEU A 68 -12.53 -0.08 8.30
C LEU A 68 -13.45 0.37 7.16
N LEU A 69 -12.90 0.80 6.02
CA LEU A 69 -13.68 1.15 4.84
C LEU A 69 -14.57 -0.01 4.32
N ALA A 70 -14.08 -1.24 4.44
CA ALA A 70 -14.76 -2.43 3.94
C ALA A 70 -15.90 -2.89 4.86
N GLU A 71 -15.63 -3.00 6.17
CA GLU A 71 -16.48 -3.70 7.14
C GLU A 71 -17.05 -2.77 8.21
N GLY A 72 -16.62 -1.51 8.26
CA GLY A 72 -16.97 -0.55 9.32
C GLY A 72 -16.31 -0.84 10.67
N LYS A 73 -15.47 -1.87 10.75
CA LYS A 73 -14.70 -2.25 11.93
C LYS A 73 -13.57 -3.18 11.54
N ASP A 74 -12.57 -3.26 12.39
CA ASP A 74 -11.45 -4.14 12.20
C ASP A 74 -11.22 -5.02 13.44
N ALA A 75 -11.49 -6.32 13.27
CA ALA A 75 -11.35 -7.30 14.35
C ALA A 75 -9.94 -7.89 14.46
N ALA A 76 -9.02 -7.55 13.54
CA ALA A 76 -7.64 -8.01 13.62
C ALA A 76 -6.94 -7.33 14.81
N GLN A 77 -6.17 -8.12 15.56
CA GLN A 77 -5.40 -7.64 16.73
C GLN A 77 -3.90 -7.60 16.44
N SER A 78 -3.52 -7.79 15.17
CA SER A 78 -2.14 -7.71 14.70
C SER A 78 -2.09 -7.57 13.19
N TYR A 79 -0.98 -7.02 12.69
CA TYR A 79 -0.68 -6.96 11.26
C TYR A 79 -0.81 -8.32 10.56
N ASP A 80 -0.24 -9.37 11.15
CA ASP A 80 -0.31 -10.73 10.57
C ASP A 80 -1.76 -11.20 10.40
N GLN A 81 -2.63 -10.90 11.35
CA GLN A 81 -4.06 -11.23 11.25
C GLN A 81 -4.73 -10.45 10.11
N ARG A 82 -4.40 -9.17 9.90
CA ARG A 82 -4.89 -8.39 8.74
C ARG A 82 -4.44 -9.01 7.42
N ILE A 83 -3.17 -9.40 7.34
CA ILE A 83 -2.60 -10.03 6.16
C ILE A 83 -3.33 -11.34 5.85
N GLN A 84 -3.56 -12.19 6.85
CA GLN A 84 -4.32 -13.42 6.65
C GLN A 84 -5.76 -13.14 6.22
N TRP A 85 -6.42 -12.16 6.86
CA TRP A 85 -7.78 -11.76 6.53
C TRP A 85 -7.92 -11.31 5.07
N LEU A 86 -6.95 -10.53 4.57
CA LEU A 86 -6.90 -10.04 3.19
C LEU A 86 -6.52 -11.14 2.20
N LYS A 87 -5.57 -12.03 2.55
CA LYS A 87 -5.17 -13.17 1.70
C LYS A 87 -6.30 -14.17 1.52
N GLN A 88 -7.05 -14.49 2.58
CA GLN A 88 -8.21 -15.40 2.50
C GLN A 88 -9.29 -14.90 1.53
N ARG A 89 -9.38 -13.57 1.34
CA ARG A 89 -10.31 -12.93 0.40
C ARG A 89 -9.71 -12.70 -0.99
N ASN A 90 -8.43 -13.04 -1.19
CA ASN A 90 -7.64 -12.70 -2.38
C ASN A 90 -7.49 -11.19 -2.66
N TRP A 91 -7.68 -10.34 -1.64
CA TRP A 91 -7.61 -8.89 -1.79
C TRP A 91 -6.18 -8.36 -1.90
N ILE A 92 -5.21 -9.13 -1.41
CA ILE A 92 -3.78 -8.92 -1.66
C ILE A 92 -3.19 -10.19 -2.30
N GLU A 93 -1.96 -10.09 -2.81
CA GLU A 93 -1.27 -11.24 -3.38
C GLU A 93 -0.95 -12.28 -2.30
N GLY A 94 -1.08 -13.57 -2.62
CA GLY A 94 -0.73 -14.66 -1.69
C GLY A 94 0.74 -14.60 -1.25
N SER A 95 1.61 -14.13 -2.13
CA SER A 95 3.04 -13.89 -1.91
C SER A 95 3.35 -12.59 -1.17
N PHE A 96 2.37 -11.78 -0.80
CA PHE A 96 2.61 -10.52 -0.08
C PHE A 96 3.33 -10.77 1.26
N ASP A 97 4.52 -10.20 1.43
CA ASP A 97 5.45 -10.44 2.54
C ASP A 97 6.09 -9.14 3.07
N ARG A 98 5.44 -8.01 2.85
CA ARG A 98 5.96 -6.68 3.25
C ARG A 98 5.84 -6.51 4.78
N PRO A 99 6.80 -5.85 5.45
CA PRO A 99 6.70 -5.53 6.88
C PRO A 99 5.57 -4.54 7.20
N ALA A 100 5.11 -4.58 8.44
CA ALA A 100 4.09 -3.67 8.99
C ALA A 100 4.52 -2.20 8.88
N ASP A 101 5.75 -1.92 9.30
CA ASP A 101 6.40 -0.60 9.39
C ASP A 101 6.95 -0.08 8.06
N GLU A 102 6.84 -0.85 6.99
CA GLU A 102 7.22 -0.36 5.66
C GLU A 102 6.13 0.56 5.10
N ALA A 103 6.55 1.65 4.44
CA ALA A 103 5.64 2.57 3.78
C ALA A 103 4.75 1.82 2.76
N VAL A 104 3.45 2.03 2.87
CA VAL A 104 2.49 1.44 1.93
C VAL A 104 2.66 2.05 0.54
N THR A 105 2.45 1.24 -0.49
CA THR A 105 2.44 1.71 -1.88
C THR A 105 1.01 1.97 -2.38
N ARG A 106 0.85 2.92 -3.31
CA ARG A 106 -0.43 3.17 -3.99
C ARG A 106 -0.97 1.95 -4.73
N GLY A 107 -0.10 1.09 -5.22
CA GLY A 107 -0.47 -0.18 -5.86
C GLY A 107 -1.14 -1.15 -4.88
N THR A 108 -0.59 -1.28 -3.67
CA THR A 108 -1.19 -2.09 -2.60
C THR A 108 -2.58 -1.56 -2.24
N VAL A 109 -2.68 -0.25 -1.97
CA VAL A 109 -3.96 0.40 -1.63
C VAL A 109 -4.97 0.25 -2.76
N ALA A 110 -4.56 0.53 -4.01
CA ALA A 110 -5.44 0.46 -5.16
C ALA A 110 -6.00 -0.93 -5.39
N ARG A 111 -5.16 -1.97 -5.28
CA ARG A 111 -5.60 -3.35 -5.42
C ARG A 111 -6.72 -3.67 -4.41
N VAL A 112 -6.48 -3.41 -3.13
CA VAL A 112 -7.45 -3.71 -2.07
C VAL A 112 -8.73 -2.89 -2.27
N MET A 113 -8.60 -1.61 -2.60
CA MET A 113 -9.73 -0.72 -2.84
C MET A 113 -10.58 -1.17 -4.04
N CYS A 114 -9.99 -1.65 -5.14
CA CYS A 114 -10.78 -2.26 -6.23
C CYS A 114 -11.63 -3.43 -5.76
N HIS A 115 -11.10 -4.28 -4.86
CA HIS A 115 -11.87 -5.39 -4.29
C HIS A 115 -13.00 -4.92 -3.36
N ILE A 116 -12.75 -3.91 -2.53
CA ILE A 116 -13.77 -3.32 -1.64
C ILE A 116 -14.91 -2.71 -2.47
N LEU A 117 -14.57 -2.04 -3.56
CA LEU A 117 -15.53 -1.31 -4.40
C LEU A 117 -16.19 -2.18 -5.50
N GLY A 118 -15.79 -3.44 -5.64
CA GLY A 118 -16.29 -4.32 -6.70
C GLY A 118 -15.91 -3.85 -8.12
N ILE A 119 -14.75 -3.19 -8.26
CA ILE A 119 -14.27 -2.66 -9.54
C ILE A 119 -13.45 -3.74 -10.25
N ASP A 120 -14.01 -4.29 -11.33
CA ASP A 120 -13.35 -5.27 -12.19
C ASP A 120 -12.53 -4.63 -13.33
N GLY A 121 -12.72 -3.33 -13.55
CA GLY A 121 -12.10 -2.55 -14.61
C GLY A 121 -12.30 -3.11 -16.03
N GLY A 122 -11.35 -2.77 -16.91
CA GLY A 122 -11.32 -3.21 -18.30
C GLY A 122 -10.99 -4.70 -18.50
N LEU A 123 -11.02 -5.16 -19.75
CA LEU A 123 -10.84 -6.57 -20.13
C LEU A 123 -9.59 -7.22 -19.50
N THR A 124 -8.46 -6.51 -19.48
CA THR A 124 -7.22 -7.02 -18.89
C THR A 124 -7.33 -7.31 -17.40
N MET A 125 -8.01 -6.44 -16.64
CA MET A 125 -8.20 -6.60 -15.20
C MET A 125 -9.22 -7.71 -14.89
N ARG A 126 -10.19 -7.96 -15.78
CA ARG A 126 -11.07 -9.13 -15.69
C ARG A 126 -10.35 -10.46 -15.91
N VAL A 127 -9.29 -10.47 -16.73
CA VAL A 127 -8.51 -11.67 -17.02
C VAL A 127 -7.40 -11.90 -15.99
N LEU A 128 -6.70 -10.84 -15.58
CA LEU A 128 -5.53 -10.92 -14.69
C LEU A 128 -5.85 -10.58 -13.22
N GLY A 129 -7.06 -10.11 -12.93
CA GLY A 129 -7.45 -9.57 -11.64
C GLY A 129 -6.90 -8.16 -11.39
N ALA A 130 -7.17 -7.64 -10.19
CA ALA A 130 -6.73 -6.33 -9.70
C ALA A 130 -5.21 -6.30 -9.39
N HIS A 131 -4.35 -6.58 -10.37
CA HIS A 131 -2.90 -6.41 -10.20
C HIS A 131 -2.58 -4.93 -9.90
N PRO A 132 -1.63 -4.60 -9.00
CA PRO A 132 -1.34 -3.23 -8.55
C PRO A 132 -1.32 -2.18 -9.68
N ARG A 133 -0.57 -2.46 -10.76
CA ARG A 133 -0.50 -1.58 -11.94
C ARG A 133 -1.87 -1.29 -12.60
N TYR A 134 -2.72 -2.30 -12.76
CA TYR A 134 -4.03 -2.11 -13.42
C TYR A 134 -5.03 -1.47 -12.46
N ALA A 135 -5.03 -1.89 -11.19
CA ALA A 135 -5.85 -1.29 -10.15
C ALA A 135 -5.59 0.21 -9.99
N THR A 136 -4.31 0.62 -9.91
CA THR A 136 -3.96 2.05 -9.83
C THR A 136 -4.47 2.82 -11.04
N ARG A 137 -4.31 2.30 -12.25
CA ARG A 137 -4.79 2.97 -13.47
C ARG A 137 -6.31 3.10 -13.50
N GLU A 138 -7.02 2.06 -13.09
CA GLU A 138 -8.48 2.04 -13.05
C GLU A 138 -9.01 3.05 -12.03
N LEU A 139 -8.45 3.08 -10.82
CA LEU A 139 -8.86 4.05 -9.81
C LEU A 139 -8.48 5.49 -10.16
N VAL A 140 -7.39 5.70 -10.91
CA VAL A 140 -7.08 7.03 -11.49
C VAL A 140 -8.12 7.42 -12.54
N TYR A 141 -8.54 6.48 -13.39
CA TYR A 141 -9.57 6.71 -14.40
C TYR A 141 -10.93 7.06 -13.77
N LEU A 142 -11.29 6.38 -12.67
CA LEU A 142 -12.50 6.66 -11.88
C LEU A 142 -12.35 7.90 -10.97
N ASN A 143 -11.24 8.64 -11.10
CA ASN A 143 -10.87 9.76 -10.27
C ASN A 143 -10.81 9.44 -8.76
N ILE A 144 -10.76 8.19 -8.31
CA ILE A 144 -10.64 7.84 -6.88
C ILE A 144 -9.21 8.11 -6.39
N LEU A 145 -8.22 7.74 -7.21
CA LEU A 145 -6.80 8.04 -6.98
C LEU A 145 -6.34 9.23 -7.84
N PRO A 146 -5.44 10.10 -7.33
CA PRO A 146 -4.78 11.09 -8.17
C PRO A 146 -3.76 10.42 -9.11
N PRO A 147 -3.43 11.02 -10.27
CA PRO A 147 -2.40 10.52 -11.18
C PRO A 147 -1.07 10.26 -10.43
N SER A 148 -0.61 9.01 -10.44
CA SER A 148 0.54 8.56 -9.66
C SER A 148 1.06 7.20 -10.14
N SER A 149 2.26 6.83 -9.68
CA SER A 149 2.83 5.50 -9.88
C SER A 149 2.35 4.53 -8.79
N GLU A 150 2.23 3.25 -9.13
CA GLU A 150 1.83 2.20 -8.19
C GLU A 150 2.87 1.96 -7.09
N GLN A 151 4.16 2.24 -7.32
CA GLN A 151 5.21 2.09 -6.30
C GLN A 151 5.33 3.31 -5.38
N GLN A 152 4.62 4.39 -5.68
CA GLN A 152 4.72 5.62 -4.90
C GLN A 152 4.09 5.41 -3.52
N GLY A 153 4.78 5.90 -2.48
CA GLY A 153 4.22 6.00 -1.13
C GLY A 153 3.14 7.09 -1.02
N MET A 154 2.56 7.23 0.16
CA MET A 154 1.59 8.28 0.43
C MET A 154 1.62 8.76 1.88
N SER A 155 1.32 10.03 2.09
CA SER A 155 1.05 10.58 3.42
C SER A 155 -0.33 10.16 3.92
N GLY A 156 -0.59 10.31 5.20
CA GLY A 156 -1.89 9.94 5.76
C GLY A 156 -3.03 10.81 5.25
N ILE A 157 -2.84 12.12 5.05
CA ILE A 157 -3.82 12.97 4.34
C ILE A 157 -4.12 12.47 2.94
N GLN A 158 -3.10 12.03 2.18
CA GLN A 158 -3.33 11.48 0.85
C GLN A 158 -4.15 10.19 0.91
N PHE A 159 -3.84 9.31 1.86
CA PHE A 159 -4.58 8.07 2.08
C PHE A 159 -6.04 8.34 2.45
N MET A 160 -6.29 9.20 3.45
CA MET A 160 -7.66 9.58 3.85
C MET A 160 -8.44 10.22 2.71
N GLY A 161 -7.79 11.06 1.89
CA GLY A 161 -8.42 11.62 0.70
C GLY A 161 -8.86 10.53 -0.30
N MET A 162 -8.09 9.44 -0.44
CA MET A 162 -8.49 8.30 -1.26
C MET A 162 -9.64 7.50 -0.63
N VAL A 163 -9.62 7.30 0.69
CA VAL A 163 -10.72 6.64 1.44
C VAL A 163 -12.02 7.41 1.25
N SER A 164 -12.02 8.73 1.48
CA SER A 164 -13.20 9.59 1.30
C SER A 164 -13.76 9.52 -0.12
N ARG A 165 -12.90 9.46 -1.14
CA ARG A 165 -13.35 9.30 -2.53
C ARG A 165 -13.89 7.89 -2.82
N ALA A 166 -13.34 6.88 -2.17
CA ALA A 166 -13.89 5.53 -2.26
C ALA A 166 -15.28 5.42 -1.61
N GLU A 167 -15.50 6.10 -0.48
CA GLU A 167 -16.82 6.21 0.16
C GLU A 167 -17.82 6.92 -0.77
N ALA A 168 -17.47 8.08 -1.30
CA ALA A 168 -18.29 8.80 -2.27
C ALA A 168 -18.64 7.93 -3.50
N TYR A 169 -17.71 7.10 -3.97
CA TYR A 169 -17.98 6.13 -5.03
C TYR A 169 -19.00 5.06 -4.60
N LYS A 170 -18.87 4.50 -3.38
CA LYS A 170 -19.85 3.51 -2.84
C LYS A 170 -21.25 4.10 -2.74
N GLU A 171 -21.35 5.40 -2.47
CA GLU A 171 -22.61 6.15 -2.33
C GLU A 171 -23.19 6.60 -3.69
N GLY A 172 -22.45 6.46 -4.78
CA GLY A 172 -22.87 6.88 -6.13
C GLY A 172 -22.73 8.39 -6.37
N GLU A 173 -21.86 9.06 -5.59
CA GLU A 173 -21.60 10.50 -5.70
C GLU A 173 -20.44 10.85 -6.66
N LEU A 174 -19.85 9.83 -7.33
CA LEU A 174 -18.76 9.96 -8.30
C LEU A 174 -19.10 9.37 -9.67
#